data_AF-A0A2E9Y605-F1
#
_entry.id   AF-A0A2E9Y605-F1
#
_cell.length_a   1.000
_cell.length_b   1.000
_cell.length_c   1.000
_cell.angle_alpha   90.00
_cell.angle_beta   90.00
_cell.angle_gamma   90.00
#
_symmetry.space_group_name_H-M   'P 1'
#
loop_
_entity.id
_entity.type
_entity.pdbx_description
1 polymer ?
#
loop_
_entity_poly.entity_id
_entity_poly.type
_entity_poly.pdbx_seq_one_letter_code
_entity_poly.pdbx_strand_id
1 'polypeptide(L)' 'MVDILVVVGLILALEGGLYAAFPAGMKRMMAIMIKQPDEALRLSGLGAATFGVGIIWLVKTFL' A
#
# COMPACT_ATOMS: atom_id res chain seq x y z
N MET A 1 -10.35 5.99 18.78
CA MET A 1 -11.25 6.17 17.61
C MET A 1 -10.66 7.12 16.59
N VAL A 2 -10.05 8.24 17.03
CA VAL A 2 -9.36 9.20 16.13
C VAL A 2 -8.24 8.52 15.31
N ASP A 3 -7.52 7.56 15.89
CA ASP A 3 -6.38 6.90 15.22
C ASP A 3 -6.76 6.12 13.96
N ILE A 4 -7.96 5.49 13.93
CA ILE A 4 -8.44 4.76 12.75
C ILE A 4 -8.75 5.74 11.62
N LEU A 5 -9.43 6.84 11.93
CA LEU A 5 -9.73 7.89 10.95
C LEU A 5 -8.46 8.56 10.42
N VAL A 6 -7.44 8.75 11.28
CA VAL A 6 -6.14 9.27 10.86
C VAL A 6 -5.45 8.32 9.89
N VAL A 7 -5.39 7.01 10.20
CA VAL A 7 -4.78 6.02 9.31
C VAL A 7 -5.51 5.96 7.96
N VAL A 8 -6.83 5.96 7.97
CA VAL A 8 -7.63 5.99 6.73
C VAL A 8 -7.36 7.27 5.94
N GLY A 9 -7.33 8.42 6.60
CA GLY A 9 -7.00 9.71 5.97
C GLY A 9 -5.61 9.72 5.34
N LEU A 10 -4.60 9.15 6.01
CA LEU A 10 -3.24 9.02 5.49
C LEU A 10 -3.18 8.12 4.26
N ILE A 11 -3.87 6.98 4.26
CA ILE A 11 -3.91 6.08 3.10
C ILE A 11 -4.55 6.79 1.90
N LEU A 12 -5.67 7.47 2.10
CA LEU A 12 -6.34 8.23 1.03
C LEU A 12 -5.48 9.38 0.50
N ALA A 13 -4.83 10.14 1.39
CA ALA A 13 -3.95 11.23 0.99
C ALA A 13 -2.73 10.72 0.20
N LEU A 14 -2.16 9.58 0.60
CA LEU A 14 -1.03 8.97 -0.09
C LEU A 14 -1.45 8.46 -1.48
N GLU A 15 -2.54 7.69 -1.57
CA GLU A 15 -3.03 7.19 -2.87
C GLU A 15 -3.44 8.34 -3.80
N GLY A 16 -4.26 9.28 -3.31
CA GLY A 16 -4.70 10.45 -4.06
C GLY A 16 -3.52 11.33 -4.51
N GLY A 17 -2.54 11.54 -3.64
CA GLY A 17 -1.32 12.27 -3.94
C GLY A 17 -0.49 11.60 -5.04
N LEU A 18 -0.34 10.27 -4.99
CA LEU A 18 0.33 9.52 -6.06
C LEU A 18 -0.40 9.61 -7.39
N TYR A 19 -1.73 9.54 -7.40
CA TYR A 19 -2.52 9.74 -8.61
C TYR A 19 -2.38 11.14 -9.19
N ALA A 20 -2.35 12.18 -8.33
CA ALA A 20 -2.20 13.57 -8.75
C ALA A 20 -0.79 13.90 -9.25
N ALA A 21 0.24 13.42 -8.55
CA ALA A 21 1.64 13.71 -8.88
C ALA A 21 2.16 12.88 -10.06
N PHE A 22 1.77 11.61 -10.16
CA PHE A 22 2.31 10.66 -11.14
C PHE A 22 1.22 9.83 -11.87
N PRO A 23 0.25 10.48 -12.54
CA PRO A 23 -0.90 9.79 -13.15
C PRO A 23 -0.50 8.77 -14.23
N ALA A 24 0.54 9.07 -15.02
CA ALA A 24 1.02 8.14 -16.06
C ALA A 24 1.70 6.89 -15.46
N GLY A 25 2.45 7.06 -14.37
CA GLY A 25 3.10 5.96 -13.66
C GLY A 25 2.08 5.00 -13.07
N MET A 26 1.05 5.54 -12.40
CA MET A 26 -0.03 4.74 -11.81
C MET A 26 -0.81 3.94 -12.86
N LYS A 27 -1.15 4.56 -14.01
CA LYS A 27 -1.80 3.86 -15.13
C LYS A 27 -0.94 2.71 -15.66
N ARG A 28 0.36 2.92 -15.81
CA ARG A 28 1.30 1.87 -16.26
C ARG A 28 1.37 0.72 -15.25
N MET A 29 1.45 1.03 -13.95
CA MET A 29 1.47 0.02 -12.90
C MET A 29 0.21 -0.84 -12.91
N MET A 30 -0.98 -0.21 -12.99
CA MET A 30 -2.25 -0.94 -13.10
C MET A 30 -2.29 -1.85 -14.34
N ALA A 31 -1.80 -1.38 -15.49
CA ALA A 31 -1.74 -2.19 -16.70
C ALA A 31 -0.80 -3.41 -16.57
N ILE A 32 0.25 -3.32 -15.75
CA ILE A 32 1.12 -4.46 -15.42
C ILE A 32 0.39 -5.42 -14.48
N MET A 33 -0.28 -4.90 -13.45
CA MET A 33 -1.02 -5.71 -12.47
C MET A 33 -2.12 -6.53 -13.11
N ILE A 34 -2.88 -5.97 -14.05
CA ILE A 34 -3.95 -6.68 -14.78
C ILE A 34 -3.42 -7.90 -15.57
N LYS A 35 -2.14 -7.86 -15.98
CA LYS A 35 -1.52 -8.96 -16.75
C LYS A 35 -0.89 -10.03 -15.85
N GLN A 36 -0.81 -9.80 -14.54
CA GLN A 36 -0.26 -10.79 -13.61
C GLN A 36 -1.30 -11.82 -13.22
N PRO A 37 -0.92 -13.09 -13.07
CA PRO A 37 -1.82 -14.10 -12.53
C PRO A 37 -2.20 -13.76 -11.08
N ASP A 38 -3.43 -14.10 -10.69
CA ASP A 38 -3.95 -13.83 -9.34
C ASP A 38 -3.05 -14.36 -8.23
N GLU A 39 -2.38 -15.50 -8.45
CA GLU A 39 -1.47 -16.10 -7.47
C GLU A 39 -0.25 -15.21 -7.20
N ALA A 40 0.35 -14.63 -8.25
CA ALA A 40 1.47 -13.71 -8.08
C ALA A 40 1.05 -12.44 -7.34
N LEU A 41 -0.13 -11.90 -7.66
CA LEU A 41 -0.72 -10.77 -6.94
C LEU A 41 -0.96 -11.10 -5.47
N ARG A 42 -1.54 -12.27 -5.16
CA ARG A 42 -1.76 -12.73 -3.77
C ARG A 42 -0.47 -12.85 -2.99
N LEU A 43 0.56 -13.48 -3.55
CA LEU A 43 1.84 -13.65 -2.88
C LEU A 43 2.54 -12.31 -2.63
N SER A 44 2.55 -11.41 -3.62
CA SER A 44 3.11 -10.07 -3.47
C SER A 44 2.36 -9.23 -2.42
N GLY A 45 1.02 -9.29 -2.43
CA GLY A 45 0.18 -8.60 -1.46
C GLY A 45 0.35 -9.12 -0.04
N LEU A 46 0.43 -10.45 0.12
CA LEU A 46 0.70 -11.07 1.41
C LEU A 46 2.10 -10.68 1.92
N GLY A 47 3.12 -10.71 1.05
CA GLY A 47 4.47 -10.26 1.40
C GLY A 47 4.50 -8.80 1.85
N ALA A 48 3.83 -7.91 1.13
CA ALA A 48 3.72 -6.50 1.51
C ALA A 48 2.98 -6.30 2.84
N ALA A 49 1.89 -7.04 3.07
CA ALA A 49 1.14 -6.98 4.32
C ALA A 49 1.96 -7.49 5.50
N THR A 50 2.63 -8.63 5.37
CA THR A 50 3.51 -9.19 6.40
C THR A 50 4.66 -8.23 6.72
N PHE A 51 5.28 -7.64 5.70
CA PHE A 51 6.35 -6.67 5.89
C PHE A 51 5.86 -5.40 6.60
N GLY A 52 4.69 -4.87 6.20
CA GLY A 52 4.07 -3.73 6.85
C GLY A 52 3.77 -3.97 8.33
N VAL A 53 3.19 -5.13 8.66
CA VAL A 53 2.96 -5.55 10.06
C VAL A 53 4.29 -5.67 10.82
N GLY A 54 5.31 -6.26 10.19
CA GLY A 54 6.66 -6.37 10.77
C GLY A 54 7.28 -5.01 11.09
N ILE A 55 7.15 -4.02 10.20
CA ILE A 55 7.60 -2.65 10.46
C ILE A 55 6.84 -2.04 11.64
N ILE A 56 5.51 -2.14 11.65
CA ILE A 56 4.70 -1.59 12.75
C ILE A 56 5.10 -2.21 14.09
N TRP A 57 5.30 -3.53 14.11
CA TRP A 57 5.74 -4.26 15.30
C TRP A 57 7.13 -3.79 15.76
N LEU A 58 8.10 -3.69 14.86
CA LEU A 58 9.45 -3.20 15.18
C LEU A 58 9.41 -1.78 15.75
N VAL A 59 8.72 -0.87 15.08
CA VAL A 59 8.60 0.52 15.53
C VAL A 59 7.96 0.58 16.91
N LYS A 60 6.84 -0.13 17.15
CA LYS A 60 6.20 -0.12 18.48
C LYS A 60 6.98 -0.82 19.59
N THR A 61 7.89 -1.73 19.24
CA THR A 61 8.64 -2.53 20.22
C THR A 61 9.94 -1.85 20.62
N PHE A 62 10.60 -1.16 19.68
CA PHE A 62 11.93 -0.61 19.86
C PHE A 62 12.01 0.92 19.88
N LEU A 63 10.98 1.64 19.40
CA LEU A 63 10.80 3.09 19.60
C LEU A 63 9.71 3.38 20.62
#